data_AF-A0A945GIU6-F1
#
_entry.id   AF-A0A945GIU6-F1
#
_cell.length_a   1.000
_cell.length_b   1.000
_cell.length_c   1.000
_cell.angle_alpha   90.00
_cell.angle_beta   90.00
_cell.angle_gamma   90.00
#
_symmetry.space_group_name_H-M   'P 1'
#
loop_
_entity.id
_entity.type
_entity.pdbx_description
1 polymer ?
#
loop_
_entity_poly.entity_id
_entity_poly.type
_entity_poly.pdbx_seq_one_letter_code
_entity_poly.pdbx_strand_id
1 'polypeptide(L)'
;MSDNYRSVPLRFDCPSGDDEPILLTQGIPFADGELPVGASVRLVDGGGRVFPTQATALATWAADGEWVKWLLVDGQMEGRPEELRLEHGGDVEPVDPEEAVRVEESGGRIVLDTGRLRLGLRRGDADFLTAVEMRTEEGWRDLLRDRAFLY
;
A
#
# COMPACT_ATOMS: atom_id res chain seq x y z
N MET A 1 29.74 5.75 8.48
CA MET A 1 29.11 6.35 7.29
C MET A 1 27.94 7.13 7.85
N SER A 2 27.94 8.44 7.72
CA SER A 2 26.84 9.26 8.24
C SER A 2 25.67 9.09 7.28
N ASP A 3 24.62 8.43 7.74
CA ASP A 3 23.41 8.27 6.96
C ASP A 3 22.82 9.65 6.64
N ASN A 4 22.74 9.99 5.34
CA ASN A 4 22.31 11.30 4.85
C ASN A 4 20.79 11.33 4.58
N TYR A 5 20.00 10.62 5.39
CA TYR A 5 18.54 10.61 5.31
C TYR A 5 17.93 11.38 6.48
N ARG A 6 16.67 11.78 6.31
CA ARG A 6 15.81 12.33 7.35
C ARG A 6 14.68 11.36 7.65
N SER A 7 14.12 11.46 8.85
CA SER A 7 13.04 10.59 9.28
C SER A 7 11.88 11.37 9.91
N VAL A 8 10.66 10.93 9.60
CA VAL A 8 9.42 11.42 10.19
C VAL A 8 8.82 10.28 11.02
N PRO A 9 8.68 10.43 12.36
CA PRO A 9 8.07 9.41 13.18
C PRO A 9 6.57 9.32 12.89
N LEU A 10 6.08 8.11 12.66
CA LEU A 10 4.67 7.84 12.41
C LEU A 10 4.02 7.27 13.67
N ARG A 11 2.81 7.74 13.96
CA ARG A 11 1.98 7.23 15.04
C ARG A 11 0.67 6.76 14.46
N PHE A 12 0.26 5.56 14.85
CA PHE A 12 -1.02 4.98 14.50
C PHE A 12 -1.76 4.62 15.78
N ASP A 13 -3.02 5.02 15.82
CA ASP A 13 -3.97 4.57 16.83
C ASP A 13 -4.85 3.52 16.13
N CYS A 14 -4.42 2.26 16.19
CA CYS A 14 -5.12 1.16 15.57
C CYS A 14 -5.63 0.22 16.69
N PRO A 15 -6.95 -0.08 16.73
CA PRO A 15 -7.50 -1.02 17.69
C PRO A 15 -7.32 -2.49 17.28
N SER A 16 -6.62 -2.78 16.17
CA SER A 16 -6.35 -4.15 15.73
C SER A 16 -5.53 -4.94 16.75
N GLY A 17 -5.74 -6.25 16.82
CA GLY A 17 -4.94 -7.14 17.66
C GLY A 17 -3.48 -7.19 17.21
N ASP A 18 -2.58 -7.59 18.11
CA ASP A 18 -1.13 -7.57 17.87
C ASP A 18 -0.68 -8.48 16.70
N ASP A 19 -1.50 -9.48 16.35
CA ASP A 19 -1.20 -10.49 15.32
C ASP A 19 -1.80 -10.17 13.93
N GLU A 20 -2.60 -9.10 13.79
CA GLU A 20 -3.20 -8.75 12.51
C GLU A 20 -2.29 -7.81 11.68
N PRO A 21 -2.25 -7.95 10.35
CA PRO A 21 -1.53 -7.02 9.51
C PRO A 21 -2.14 -5.62 9.62
N ILE A 22 -1.28 -4.63 9.82
CA ILE A 22 -1.71 -3.23 9.86
C ILE A 22 -1.65 -2.66 8.45
N LEU A 23 -2.77 -2.11 8.00
CA LEU A 23 -2.85 -1.29 6.81
C LEU A 23 -2.68 0.18 7.21
N LEU A 24 -1.69 0.84 6.62
CA LEU A 24 -1.43 2.25 6.79
C LEU A 24 -1.76 2.98 5.50
N THR A 25 -2.61 4.00 5.59
CA THR A 25 -2.80 5.03 4.57
C THR A 25 -2.80 6.38 5.26
N GLN A 26 -1.74 7.17 5.10
CA GLN A 26 -1.58 8.43 5.83
C GLN A 26 -0.98 9.54 4.95
N GLY A 27 -1.51 10.75 5.09
CA GLY A 27 -0.92 11.97 4.52
C GLY A 27 0.17 12.53 5.43
N ILE A 28 1.38 12.71 4.89
CA ILE A 28 2.55 13.26 5.59
C ILE A 28 2.91 14.62 4.98
N PRO A 29 2.91 15.70 5.77
CA PRO A 29 3.28 17.02 5.28
C PRO A 29 4.80 17.17 5.21
N PHE A 30 5.28 17.90 4.19
CA PHE A 30 6.68 18.26 4.03
C PHE A 30 6.84 19.77 3.87
N ALA A 31 7.94 20.31 4.39
CA ALA A 31 8.27 21.72 4.18
C ALA A 31 8.65 21.99 2.72
N ASP A 32 8.53 23.24 2.29
CA ASP A 32 9.00 23.65 0.96
C ASP A 32 10.52 23.45 0.86
N GLY A 33 11.00 22.90 -0.27
CA GLY A 33 12.41 22.55 -0.45
C GLY A 33 12.87 21.26 0.24
N GLU A 34 11.99 20.51 0.90
CA GLU A 34 12.38 19.33 1.71
C GLU A 34 12.34 17.99 0.95
N LEU A 35 11.25 17.72 0.24
CA LEU A 35 11.04 16.48 -0.50
C LEU A 35 10.74 16.78 -1.96
N PRO A 36 11.65 16.48 -2.90
CA PRO A 36 11.38 16.59 -4.32
C PRO A 36 10.26 15.63 -4.73
N VAL A 37 9.42 16.02 -5.69
CA VAL A 37 8.44 15.10 -6.29
C VAL A 37 9.16 13.94 -6.97
N GLY A 38 8.72 12.71 -6.68
CA GLY A 38 9.32 11.48 -7.20
C GLY A 38 10.54 10.98 -6.42
N ALA A 39 10.92 11.64 -5.31
CA ALA A 39 11.96 11.13 -4.43
C ALA A 39 11.53 9.83 -3.74
N SER A 40 12.49 8.90 -3.60
CA SER A 40 12.30 7.65 -2.88
C SER A 40 12.05 7.90 -1.39
N VAL A 41 11.14 7.09 -0.84
CA VAL A 41 10.84 7.03 0.59
C VAL A 41 10.68 5.57 1.02
N ARG A 42 10.88 5.27 2.30
CA ARG A 42 10.63 3.93 2.84
C ARG A 42 10.09 3.98 4.27
N LEU A 43 9.27 3.00 4.62
CA LEU A 43 8.85 2.76 6.00
C LEU A 43 9.83 1.84 6.71
N VAL A 44 10.26 2.20 7.92
CA VAL A 44 11.21 1.43 8.74
C VAL A 44 10.73 1.35 10.18
N ASP A 45 10.82 0.17 10.80
CA ASP A 45 10.54 0.02 12.24
C ASP A 45 11.76 0.34 13.15
N GLY A 46 11.56 0.26 14.46
CA GLY A 46 12.63 0.43 15.45
C GLY A 46 13.76 -0.61 15.37
N GLY A 47 13.51 -1.77 14.75
CA GLY A 47 14.51 -2.83 14.52
C GLY A 47 15.28 -2.68 13.22
N GLY A 48 14.92 -1.72 12.36
CA GLY A 48 15.52 -1.50 11.04
C GLY A 48 14.89 -2.34 9.93
N ARG A 49 13.77 -3.03 10.17
CA ARG A 49 13.03 -3.73 9.12
C ARG A 49 12.38 -2.70 8.20
N VAL A 50 12.64 -2.84 6.90
CA VAL A 50 12.02 -1.99 5.86
C VAL A 50 10.75 -2.69 5.35
N PHE A 51 9.67 -1.93 5.18
CA PHE A 51 8.40 -2.43 4.66
C PHE A 51 8.14 -1.94 3.23
N PRO A 52 7.46 -2.75 2.39
CA PRO A 52 6.97 -2.29 1.10
C PRO A 52 6.13 -1.03 1.27
N THR A 53 6.52 0.02 0.54
CA THR A 53 5.96 1.36 0.70
C THR A 53 5.56 1.88 -0.66
N GLN A 54 4.31 2.33 -0.79
CA GLN A 54 3.85 3.10 -1.93
C GLN A 54 3.67 4.55 -1.50
N ALA A 55 4.05 5.49 -2.36
CA ALA A 55 3.94 6.90 -2.08
C ALA A 55 3.45 7.68 -3.29
N THR A 56 2.53 8.62 -3.06
CA THR A 56 1.97 9.48 -4.11
C THR A 56 1.89 10.92 -3.62
N ALA A 57 2.41 11.87 -4.40
CA ALA A 57 2.27 13.29 -4.09
C ALA A 57 0.80 13.72 -4.24
N LEU A 58 0.17 14.15 -3.15
CA LEU A 58 -1.21 14.67 -3.14
C LEU A 58 -1.28 16.17 -3.47
N ALA A 59 -0.24 16.91 -3.07
CA ALA A 59 -0.15 18.35 -3.31
C ALA A 59 1.32 18.79 -3.35
N THR A 60 1.58 19.85 -4.11
CA THR A 60 2.87 20.52 -4.22
C THR A 60 2.78 21.96 -3.70
N TRP A 61 3.92 22.56 -3.35
CA TRP A 61 3.97 23.94 -2.85
C TRP A 61 3.69 24.98 -3.94
N ALA A 62 4.19 24.73 -5.14
CA ALA A 62 4.05 25.60 -6.30
C ALA A 62 3.52 24.85 -7.53
N ALA A 63 3.12 25.61 -8.54
CA ALA A 63 2.55 25.10 -9.79
C ALA A 63 3.58 24.39 -10.70
N ASP A 64 4.87 24.62 -10.46
CA ASP A 64 5.96 23.87 -11.11
C ASP A 64 6.01 22.39 -10.67
N GLY A 65 5.42 22.08 -9.52
CA GLY A 65 5.35 20.73 -8.99
C GLY A 65 6.68 20.18 -8.50
N GLU A 66 7.66 21.02 -8.16
CA GLU A 66 8.99 20.54 -7.78
C GLU A 66 9.01 19.92 -6.37
N TRP A 67 8.30 20.52 -5.42
CA TRP A 67 8.36 20.17 -4.00
C TRP A 67 7.02 19.67 -3.47
N VAL A 68 7.06 18.50 -2.81
CA VAL A 68 5.90 17.88 -2.17
C VAL A 68 5.49 18.71 -0.96
N LYS A 69 4.20 19.02 -0.87
CA LYS A 69 3.56 19.60 0.31
C LYS A 69 2.86 18.54 1.15
N TRP A 70 2.19 17.60 0.48
CA TRP A 70 1.51 16.46 1.09
C TRP A 70 1.82 15.18 0.32
N LEU A 71 2.38 14.19 1.00
CA LEU A 71 2.65 12.85 0.47
C LEU A 71 1.62 11.88 1.05
N LEU A 72 0.89 11.15 0.21
CA LEU A 72 0.17 9.96 0.65
C LEU A 72 1.17 8.81 0.74
N VAL A 73 1.20 8.13 1.88
CA VAL A 73 1.98 6.92 2.08
C VAL A 73 1.04 5.77 2.39
N ASP A 74 1.20 4.69 1.64
CA ASP A 74 0.50 3.43 1.78
C ASP A 74 1.50 2.32 2.10
N GLY A 75 1.16 1.48 3.08
CA GLY A 75 2.00 0.38 3.51
C GLY A 75 1.22 -0.70 4.24
N GLN A 76 1.76 -1.92 4.20
CA GLN A 76 1.23 -3.04 4.96
C GLN A 76 2.35 -3.62 5.82
N MET A 77 2.11 -3.66 7.13
CA MET A 77 3.06 -4.20 8.10
C MET A 77 2.52 -5.50 8.68
N GLU A 78 3.39 -6.50 8.80
CA GLU A 78 3.08 -7.71 9.55
C GLU A 78 3.16 -7.42 11.05
N GLY A 79 2.03 -7.53 11.74
CA GLY A 79 1.92 -7.17 13.16
C GLY A 79 2.06 -5.68 13.43
N ARG A 80 2.07 -5.33 14.72
CA ARG A 80 2.16 -3.94 15.19
C ARG A 80 3.59 -3.56 15.56
N PRO A 81 4.29 -2.72 14.77
CA PRO A 81 5.58 -2.20 15.20
C PRO A 81 5.39 -1.20 16.36
N GLU A 82 6.25 -1.27 17.37
CA GLU A 82 6.26 -0.31 18.49
C GLU A 82 6.64 1.10 18.01
N GLU A 83 7.55 1.17 17.04
CA GLU A 83 7.99 2.40 16.40
C GLU A 83 8.00 2.22 14.88
N LEU A 84 7.53 3.23 14.16
CA LEU A 84 7.57 3.30 12.70
C LEU A 84 8.01 4.69 12.27
N ARG A 85 8.85 4.76 11.25
CA ARG A 85 9.34 6.01 10.68
C ARG A 85 9.25 5.96 9.16
N LEU A 86 8.92 7.09 8.56
CA LEU A 86 9.15 7.31 7.13
C LEU A 86 10.55 7.93 6.97
N GLU A 87 11.42 7.27 6.21
CA GLU A 87 12.73 7.80 5.85
C GLU A 87 12.72 8.33 4.42
N HIS A 88 13.45 9.42 4.18
CA HIS A 88 13.58 10.06 2.87
C HIS A 88 14.94 10.76 2.69
N GLY A 89 15.34 10.97 1.44
CA GLY A 89 16.63 11.56 1.07
C GLY A 89 17.81 10.57 1.19
N GLY A 90 19.01 11.01 0.79
CA GLY A 90 20.18 10.14 0.73
C GLY A 90 19.97 8.97 -0.24
N ASP A 91 20.48 7.79 0.13
CA ASP A 91 20.36 6.54 -0.64
C ASP A 91 19.21 5.65 -0.13
N VAL A 92 18.13 6.28 0.34
CA VAL A 92 16.93 5.54 0.78
C VAL A 92 16.22 4.95 -0.43
N GLU A 93 16.03 3.63 -0.41
CA GLU A 93 15.25 2.92 -1.42
C GLU A 93 14.11 2.12 -0.75
N PRO A 94 12.90 2.11 -1.35
CA PRO A 94 11.83 1.22 -0.92
C PRO A 94 12.20 -0.24 -1.23
N VAL A 95 11.49 -1.16 -0.57
CA VAL A 95 11.56 -2.59 -0.91
C VAL A 95 10.31 -3.01 -1.68
N ASP A 96 10.48 -3.90 -2.65
CA ASP A 96 9.35 -4.48 -3.35
C ASP A 96 8.57 -5.44 -2.44
N PRO A 97 7.23 -5.52 -2.58
CA PRO A 97 6.45 -6.52 -1.87
C PRO A 97 6.76 -7.92 -2.41
N GLU A 98 6.72 -8.92 -1.53
CA GLU A 98 6.87 -10.33 -1.94
C GLU A 98 5.79 -10.75 -2.94
N GLU A 99 4.55 -10.28 -2.74
CA GLU A 99 3.43 -10.49 -3.64
C GLU A 99 2.73 -9.15 -3.94
N ALA A 100 2.95 -8.64 -5.15
CA ALA A 100 2.32 -7.41 -5.62
C ALA A 100 0.88 -7.66 -6.12
N VAL A 101 0.00 -6.67 -5.89
CA VAL A 101 -1.34 -6.66 -6.50
C VAL A 101 -1.21 -6.58 -8.01
N ARG A 102 -1.89 -7.49 -8.72
CA ARG A 102 -1.92 -7.52 -10.19
C ARG A 102 -3.29 -7.09 -10.69
N VAL A 103 -3.29 -6.26 -11.74
CA VAL A 103 -4.49 -5.83 -12.44
C VAL A 103 -4.32 -6.13 -13.92
N GLU A 104 -5.23 -6.94 -14.46
CA GLU A 104 -5.28 -7.24 -15.89
C GLU A 104 -6.57 -6.67 -16.48
N GLU A 105 -6.46 -5.87 -17.53
CA GLU A 105 -7.60 -5.28 -18.22
C GLU A 105 -7.67 -5.77 -19.67
N SER A 106 -8.80 -6.37 -20.05
CA SER A 106 -9.01 -6.85 -21.42
C SER A 106 -10.48 -6.90 -21.78
N GLY A 107 -10.86 -6.33 -22.94
CA GLY A 107 -12.21 -6.45 -23.50
C GLY A 107 -13.33 -5.99 -22.56
N GLY A 108 -13.10 -4.95 -21.76
CA GLY A 108 -14.07 -4.44 -20.77
C GLY A 108 -14.14 -5.25 -19.47
N ARG A 109 -13.27 -6.23 -19.29
CA ARG A 109 -13.09 -6.99 -18.04
C ARG A 109 -11.84 -6.52 -17.31
N ILE A 110 -11.93 -6.51 -16.00
CA ILE A 110 -10.80 -6.26 -15.10
C ILE A 110 -10.67 -7.49 -14.20
N VAL A 111 -9.47 -8.05 -14.10
CA VAL A 111 -9.13 -9.08 -13.11
C VAL A 111 -8.14 -8.46 -12.13
N LEU A 112 -8.55 -8.38 -10.87
CA LEU A 112 -7.71 -7.95 -9.75
C LEU A 112 -7.25 -9.20 -9.00
N ASP A 113 -5.96 -9.35 -8.74
CA ASP A 113 -5.39 -10.45 -7.97
C ASP A 113 -4.47 -9.89 -6.86
N THR A 114 -4.82 -10.15 -5.61
CA THR A 114 -4.04 -9.74 -4.42
C THR A 114 -3.19 -10.89 -3.85
N GLY A 115 -3.09 -12.01 -4.56
CA GLY A 115 -2.44 -13.24 -4.10
C GLY A 115 -3.33 -14.13 -3.23
N ARG A 116 -4.21 -13.52 -2.43
CA ARG A 116 -5.21 -14.21 -1.57
C ARG A 116 -6.64 -14.11 -2.09
N LEU A 117 -6.97 -13.02 -2.74
CA LEU A 117 -8.28 -12.73 -3.30
C LEU A 117 -8.12 -12.37 -4.77
N ARG A 118 -8.97 -12.95 -5.62
CA ARG A 118 -9.09 -12.57 -7.02
C ARG A 118 -10.51 -12.11 -7.31
N LEU A 119 -10.64 -10.94 -7.92
CA LEU A 119 -11.92 -10.35 -8.28
C LEU A 119 -12.01 -10.22 -9.79
N GLY A 120 -13.12 -10.69 -10.35
CA GLY A 120 -13.48 -10.40 -11.74
C GLY A 120 -14.50 -9.27 -11.77
N LEU A 121 -14.21 -8.22 -12.54
CA LEU A 121 -15.09 -7.07 -12.72
C LEU A 121 -15.39 -6.83 -14.21
N ARG A 122 -16.56 -6.27 -14.51
CA ARG A 122 -16.97 -5.75 -15.83
C ARG A 122 -17.16 -4.24 -15.78
N ARG A 123 -16.74 -3.54 -16.84
CA ARG A 123 -17.00 -2.11 -17.02
C ARG A 123 -18.35 -1.87 -17.69
N GLY A 124 -19.06 -0.84 -17.25
CA GLY A 124 -20.26 -0.32 -17.92
C GLY A 124 -21.55 -1.13 -17.71
N ASP A 125 -21.54 -2.09 -16.80
CA ASP A 125 -22.70 -2.91 -16.43
C ASP A 125 -22.98 -2.74 -14.93
N ALA A 126 -24.26 -2.78 -14.53
CA ALA A 126 -24.64 -2.78 -13.11
C ALA A 126 -24.29 -4.11 -12.43
N ASP A 127 -24.24 -5.20 -13.20
CA ASP A 127 -23.76 -6.51 -12.76
C ASP A 127 -22.23 -6.60 -12.90
N PHE A 128 -21.54 -5.61 -12.31
CA PHE A 128 -20.10 -5.42 -12.53
C PHE A 128 -19.25 -6.50 -11.85
N LEU A 129 -19.68 -7.10 -10.74
CA LEU A 129 -18.91 -8.11 -10.01
C LEU A 129 -19.19 -9.51 -10.57
N THR A 130 -18.24 -10.08 -11.31
CA THR A 130 -18.44 -11.35 -12.02
C THR A 130 -17.89 -12.58 -11.31
N ALA A 131 -16.89 -12.40 -10.44
CA ALA A 131 -16.25 -13.47 -9.69
C ALA A 131 -15.63 -12.90 -8.41
N VAL A 132 -15.69 -13.68 -7.33
CA VAL A 132 -14.94 -13.45 -6.10
C VAL A 132 -14.29 -14.77 -5.75
N GLU A 133 -13.00 -14.89 -5.95
CA GLU A 133 -12.26 -16.12 -5.76
C GLU A 133 -11.28 -15.98 -4.60
N MET A 134 -11.27 -16.94 -3.68
CA MET A 134 -10.32 -16.98 -2.57
C MET A 134 -9.32 -18.10 -2.78
N ARG A 135 -8.05 -17.83 -2.47
CA ARG A 135 -7.00 -18.86 -2.49
C ARG A 135 -7.08 -19.72 -1.23
N THR A 136 -7.34 -21.00 -1.41
CA THR A 136 -7.32 -22.04 -0.37
C THR A 136 -6.12 -22.98 -0.58
N GLU A 137 -5.95 -23.97 0.29
CA GLU A 137 -4.95 -25.03 0.12
C GLU A 137 -5.20 -25.88 -1.15
N GLU A 138 -6.46 -26.00 -1.57
CA GLU A 138 -6.89 -26.78 -2.74
C GLU A 138 -6.86 -25.97 -4.04
N GLY A 139 -6.60 -24.67 -3.98
CA GLY A 139 -6.54 -23.76 -5.13
C GLY A 139 -7.49 -22.57 -5.01
N TRP A 140 -7.92 -22.02 -6.15
CA TRP A 140 -8.86 -20.91 -6.16
C TRP A 140 -10.30 -21.41 -6.05
N ARG A 141 -11.08 -20.80 -5.16
CA ARG A 141 -12.48 -21.14 -4.91
C ARG A 141 -13.40 -19.93 -5.16
N ASP A 142 -14.35 -20.06 -6.09
CA ASP A 142 -15.33 -19.01 -6.40
C ASP A 142 -16.46 -18.96 -5.36
N LEU A 143 -16.45 -17.91 -4.55
CA LEU A 143 -17.38 -17.69 -3.44
C LEU A 143 -18.79 -17.28 -3.91
N LEU A 144 -18.96 -16.76 -5.13
CA LEU A 144 -20.27 -16.36 -5.63
C LEU A 144 -21.06 -17.56 -6.16
N ARG A 145 -20.36 -18.55 -6.72
CA ARG A 145 -20.97 -19.74 -7.34
C ARG A 145 -21.07 -20.92 -6.38
N ASP A 146 -20.16 -21.04 -5.42
CA ASP A 146 -20.27 -21.99 -4.31
C ASP A 146 -21.23 -21.48 -3.23
N ARG A 147 -22.54 -21.46 -3.54
CA ARG A 147 -23.59 -21.18 -2.54
C ARG A 147 -23.85 -22.36 -1.60
N ALA A 148 -22.82 -22.85 -0.92
CA ALA A 148 -22.96 -23.68 0.28
C ALA A 148 -23.10 -22.84 1.57
N PHE A 149 -23.18 -21.51 1.46
CA PHE A 149 -23.42 -20.59 2.58
C PHE A 149 -24.79 -19.91 2.45
N LEU A 150 -25.86 -20.70 2.60
CA LEU A 150 -27.17 -20.19 3.02
C LEU A 150 -27.75 -21.20 4.03
N TYR A 151 -27.85 -20.72 5.28
CA TYR A 151 -28.40 -21.31 6.51
C TYR A 151 -27.48 -22.18 7.36
#